data_AF-A0A399EZU9-F1
#
_entry.id   AF-A0A399EZU9-F1
#
_cell.length_a   1.000
_cell.length_b   1.000
_cell.length_c   1.000
_cell.angle_alpha   90.00
_cell.angle_beta   90.00
_cell.angle_gamma   90.00
#
_symmetry.space_group_name_H-M   'P 1'
#
loop_
_entity.id
_entity.type
_entity.pdbx_description
1 polymer ?
#
loop_
_entity_poly.entity_id
_entity_poly.type
_entity_poly.pdbx_seq_one_letter_code
_entity_poly.pdbx_strand_id
1 'polypeptide(L)'
;MTPEVAAPLVIASAVVMALLFVSFVAPRSYQRRAYARVRAISRMSRLARKNNTVLRYHNGLPFVITFHRHGYTYVLEGRRVSRERLIKALGTGAEAVVSKVEQEEAMAAPNPTFITLPG
;
A
#
# COMPACT_ATOMS: atom_id res chain seq x y z
N MET A 1 -0.61 -47.96 -32.11
CA MET A 1 -0.11 -47.60 -30.77
C MET A 1 -1.04 -48.20 -29.75
N THR A 2 -0.52 -49.05 -28.85
CA THR A 2 -1.31 -49.67 -27.78
C THR A 2 -1.75 -48.63 -26.75
N PRO A 3 -2.95 -48.76 -26.15
CA PRO A 3 -3.50 -47.75 -25.23
C PRO A 3 -2.63 -47.51 -23.99
N GLU A 4 -1.78 -48.48 -23.62
CA GLU A 4 -0.85 -48.42 -22.48
C GLU A 4 0.24 -47.35 -22.63
N VAL A 5 0.62 -46.98 -23.85
CA VAL A 5 1.67 -45.98 -24.10
C VAL A 5 1.09 -44.57 -24.35
N ALA A 6 -0.15 -44.49 -24.83
CA ALA A 6 -0.79 -43.22 -25.14
C ALA A 6 -1.13 -42.39 -23.89
N ALA A 7 -1.63 -43.04 -22.83
CA ALA A 7 -2.02 -42.37 -21.58
C ALA A 7 -0.86 -41.63 -20.87
N PRO A 8 0.31 -42.24 -20.62
CA PRO A 8 1.42 -41.55 -19.95
C PRO A 8 2.01 -40.41 -20.81
N LEU A 9 1.99 -40.54 -22.13
CA LEU A 9 2.48 -39.49 -23.05
C LEU A 9 1.58 -38.23 -23.02
N VAL A 10 0.27 -38.42 -22.94
CA VAL A 10 -0.70 -37.31 -22.83
C VAL A 10 -0.55 -36.60 -21.49
N ILE A 11 -0.38 -37.36 -20.39
CA ILE A 11 -0.17 -36.77 -19.06
C ILE A 11 1.16 -36.01 -19.01
N ALA A 12 2.25 -36.60 -19.53
CA ALA A 12 3.56 -35.95 -19.57
C ALA A 12 3.54 -34.65 -20.37
N SER A 13 2.87 -34.64 -21.55
CA SER A 13 2.75 -33.44 -22.36
C SER A 13 1.90 -32.34 -21.69
N ALA A 14 0.82 -32.72 -21.01
CA ALA A 14 0.00 -31.79 -20.24
C ALA A 14 0.78 -31.16 -19.06
N VAL A 15 1.58 -31.95 -18.34
CA VAL A 15 2.42 -31.47 -17.22
C VAL A 15 3.50 -30.52 -17.72
N VAL A 16 4.18 -30.84 -18.83
CA VAL A 16 5.19 -29.96 -19.44
C VAL A 16 4.55 -28.64 -19.88
N MET A 17 3.39 -28.69 -20.53
CA MET A 17 2.65 -27.48 -20.93
C MET A 17 2.22 -26.64 -19.72
N ALA A 18 1.77 -27.25 -18.64
CA ALA A 18 1.41 -26.56 -17.41
C ALA A 18 2.63 -25.87 -16.76
N LEU A 19 3.78 -26.55 -16.70
CA LEU A 19 5.03 -26.00 -16.15
C LEU A 19 5.56 -24.84 -16.99
N LEU A 20 5.49 -24.95 -18.32
CA LEU A 20 5.85 -23.85 -19.23
C LEU A 20 4.90 -22.66 -19.05
N PHE A 21 3.58 -22.91 -18.95
CA PHE A 21 2.60 -21.85 -18.73
C PHE A 21 2.85 -21.11 -17.42
N VAL A 22 3.07 -21.83 -16.31
CA VAL A 22 3.40 -21.23 -15.01
C VAL A 22 4.71 -20.44 -15.10
N SER A 23 5.76 -21.00 -15.72
CA SER A 23 7.08 -20.37 -15.82
C SER A 23 7.09 -19.09 -16.66
N PHE A 24 6.23 -18.99 -17.69
CA PHE A 24 6.18 -17.79 -18.54
C PHE A 24 5.16 -16.74 -18.10
N VAL A 25 4.04 -17.16 -17.51
CA VAL A 25 2.94 -16.25 -17.13
C VAL A 25 3.08 -15.73 -15.70
N ALA A 26 3.53 -16.56 -14.76
CA ALA A 26 3.73 -16.16 -13.36
C ALA A 26 4.72 -14.99 -13.20
N PRO A 27 5.93 -14.98 -13.81
CA PRO A 27 6.90 -13.92 -13.55
C PRO A 27 6.41 -12.55 -14.02
N ARG A 28 5.67 -12.48 -15.14
CA ARG A 28 5.13 -11.21 -15.66
C ARG A 28 4.07 -10.60 -14.75
N SER A 29 3.23 -11.43 -14.14
CA SER A 29 2.19 -10.96 -13.23
C SER A 29 2.77 -10.43 -11.91
N TYR A 30 3.79 -11.10 -11.38
CA TYR A 30 4.46 -10.70 -10.15
C TYR A 30 5.22 -9.37 -10.31
N GLN A 31 5.95 -9.21 -11.42
CA GLN A 31 6.63 -7.96 -11.76
C GLN A 31 5.66 -6.78 -11.81
N ARG A 32 4.50 -6.93 -12.47
CA ARG A 32 3.49 -5.86 -12.55
C ARG A 32 3.00 -5.40 -11.18
N ARG A 33 2.76 -6.34 -10.24
CA ARG A 33 2.33 -6.02 -8.87
C ARG A 33 3.44 -5.32 -8.09
N ALA A 34 4.69 -5.78 -8.21
CA ALA A 34 5.84 -5.15 -7.58
C ALA A 34 6.02 -3.69 -8.07
N TYR A 35 5.96 -3.46 -9.38
CA TYR A 35 6.03 -2.11 -9.96
C TYR A 35 4.87 -1.21 -9.50
N ALA A 36 3.65 -1.76 -9.38
CA ALA A 36 2.52 -1.00 -8.86
C ALA A 36 2.74 -0.57 -7.41
N ARG A 37 3.28 -1.45 -6.55
CA ARG A 37 3.58 -1.16 -5.14
C ARG A 37 4.67 -0.09 -5.00
N VAL A 38 5.75 -0.21 -5.77
CA VAL A 38 6.83 0.81 -5.79
C VAL A 38 6.28 2.17 -6.24
N ARG A 39 5.42 2.19 -7.26
CA ARG A 39 4.78 3.41 -7.75
C ARG A 39 3.82 4.02 -6.72
N ALA A 40 3.09 3.19 -5.98
CA ALA A 40 2.24 3.66 -4.88
C ALA A 40 3.08 4.32 -3.79
N ILE A 41 4.19 3.67 -3.38
CA ILE A 41 5.12 4.21 -2.38
C ILE A 41 5.71 5.53 -2.84
N SER A 42 6.16 5.64 -4.09
CA SER A 42 6.75 6.89 -4.60
C SER A 42 5.75 8.04 -4.61
N ARG A 43 4.48 7.78 -4.97
CA ARG A 43 3.39 8.77 -4.88
C ARG A 43 3.15 9.21 -3.45
N MET A 44 3.10 8.27 -2.51
CA MET A 44 2.90 8.58 -1.09
C MET A 44 4.07 9.35 -0.51
N SER A 45 5.31 8.99 -0.83
CA SER A 45 6.50 9.73 -0.40
C SER A 45 6.52 11.16 -0.95
N ARG A 46 6.15 11.35 -2.22
CA ARG A 46 6.03 12.70 -2.81
C ARG A 46 4.93 13.52 -2.12
N LEU A 47 3.78 12.92 -1.83
CA LEU A 47 2.69 13.57 -1.11
C LEU A 47 3.12 13.95 0.32
N ALA A 48 3.80 13.03 1.00
CA ALA A 48 4.29 13.23 2.36
C ALA A 48 5.26 14.42 2.41
N ARG A 49 6.25 14.46 1.52
CA ARG A 49 7.17 15.61 1.39
C ARG A 49 6.44 16.92 1.08
N LYS A 50 5.47 16.89 0.15
CA LYS A 50 4.71 18.10 -0.23
C LYS A 50 3.94 18.69 0.94
N ASN A 51 3.37 17.84 1.79
CA ASN A 51 2.54 18.26 2.91
C ASN A 51 3.31 18.32 4.25
N ASN A 52 4.64 18.28 4.21
CA ASN A 52 5.52 18.26 5.39
C ASN A 52 5.13 17.19 6.43
N THR A 53 4.83 15.99 5.95
CA THR A 53 4.40 14.84 6.74
C THR A 53 5.23 13.61 6.36
N VAL A 54 5.06 12.50 7.08
CA VAL A 54 5.95 11.33 7.01
C VAL A 54 5.19 10.11 6.48
N LEU A 55 5.85 9.36 5.60
CA LEU A 55 5.39 8.03 5.19
C LEU A 55 5.63 7.03 6.32
N ARG A 56 4.57 6.39 6.80
CA ARG A 56 4.61 5.46 7.92
C ARG A 56 4.28 4.04 7.47
N TYR A 57 4.69 3.07 8.30
CA TYR A 57 4.46 1.66 8.05
C TYR A 57 3.85 1.02 9.29
N HIS A 58 2.83 0.20 9.08
CA HIS A 58 2.28 -0.67 10.11
C HIS A 58 1.98 -2.02 9.48
N ASN A 59 2.44 -3.11 10.10
CA ASN A 59 2.32 -4.47 9.56
C ASN A 59 2.80 -4.60 8.08
N GLY A 60 3.85 -3.84 7.70
CA GLY A 60 4.38 -3.84 6.33
C GLY A 60 3.51 -3.10 5.30
N LEU A 61 2.43 -2.45 5.73
CA LEU A 61 1.56 -1.63 4.89
C LEU A 61 1.96 -0.14 5.01
N PRO A 62 2.35 0.50 3.89
CA PRO A 62 2.66 1.92 3.87
C PRO A 62 1.39 2.79 3.90
N PHE A 63 1.37 3.80 4.75
CA PHE A 63 0.29 4.77 4.85
C PHE A 63 0.80 6.17 5.18
N VAL A 64 0.01 7.19 4.85
CA VAL A 64 0.27 8.60 5.18
C VAL A 64 -1.00 9.17 5.79
N ILE A 65 -0.84 9.92 6.88
CA ILE A 65 -1.90 10.73 7.46
C ILE A 65 -1.42 12.17 7.40
N THR A 66 -2.26 13.06 6.89
CA THR A 66 -1.92 14.48 6.79
C THR A 66 -2.99 15.28 7.51
N PHE A 67 -2.57 16.18 8.40
CA PHE A 67 -3.49 17.14 9.01
C PHE A 67 -3.64 18.39 8.15
N HIS A 68 -4.88 18.85 8.01
CA HIS A 68 -5.25 20.09 7.32
C HIS A 68 -6.25 20.88 8.17
N ARG A 69 -6.53 22.13 7.76
CA ARG A 69 -7.50 23.01 8.43
C ARG A 69 -8.89 22.40 8.63
N HIS A 70 -9.31 21.51 7.73
CA HIS A 70 -10.64 20.87 7.76
C HIS A 70 -10.60 19.41 8.26
N GLY A 71 -9.50 18.98 8.86
CA GLY A 71 -9.33 17.62 9.40
C GLY A 71 -8.23 16.81 8.71
N TYR A 72 -8.31 15.49 8.82
CA TYR A 72 -7.27 14.58 8.34
C TYR A 72 -7.55 14.01 6.95
N THR A 73 -6.50 13.88 6.14
CA THR A 73 -6.50 13.06 4.93
C THR A 73 -5.74 11.77 5.18
N TYR A 74 -6.35 10.63 4.87
CA TYR A 74 -5.73 9.31 4.98
C TYR A 74 -5.40 8.78 3.59
N VAL A 75 -4.17 8.29 3.43
CA VAL A 75 -3.70 7.71 2.17
C VAL A 75 -3.12 6.32 2.43
N LEU A 76 -3.60 5.35 1.66
CA LEU A 76 -3.17 3.96 1.67
C LEU A 76 -2.88 3.54 0.23
N GLU A 77 -1.72 2.93 -0.02
CA GLU A 77 -1.32 2.45 -1.35
C GLU A 77 -1.42 3.53 -2.45
N GLY A 78 -1.15 4.78 -2.10
CA GLY A 78 -1.19 5.92 -3.04
C GLY A 78 -2.60 6.38 -3.42
N ARG A 79 -3.64 5.95 -2.69
CA ARG A 79 -5.03 6.41 -2.85
C ARG A 79 -5.55 6.99 -1.55
N ARG A 80 -6.40 8.02 -1.65
CA ARG A 80 -7.15 8.53 -0.49
C ARG A 80 -8.18 7.49 -0.05
N VAL A 81 -8.28 7.28 1.25
CA VAL A 81 -9.21 6.33 1.89
C VAL A 81 -9.88 6.99 3.08
N SER A 82 -10.99 6.41 3.58
CA SER A 82 -11.56 6.82 4.86
C SER A 82 -10.71 6.32 6.02
N ARG A 83 -10.92 6.90 7.21
CA ARG A 83 -10.25 6.49 8.44
C ARG A 83 -10.55 5.01 8.75
N GLU A 84 -11.82 4.61 8.68
CA GLU A 84 -12.24 3.23 8.97
C GLU A 84 -11.61 2.25 7.99
N ARG A 85 -11.51 2.65 6.71
CA ARG A 85 -10.88 1.82 5.69
C ARG A 85 -9.39 1.64 5.94
N LEU A 86 -8.70 2.69 6.41
CA LEU A 86 -7.29 2.60 6.79
C LEU A 86 -7.11 1.65 7.98
N ILE A 87 -7.87 1.83 9.06
CA ILE A 87 -7.81 0.98 10.26
C ILE A 87 -8.06 -0.49 9.92
N LYS A 88 -9.12 -0.75 9.15
CA LYS A 88 -9.47 -2.10 8.69
C LYS A 88 -8.36 -2.73 7.87
N ALA A 89 -7.66 -1.96 7.04
CA ALA A 89 -6.56 -2.46 6.22
C ALA A 89 -5.29 -2.73 7.06
N LEU A 90 -5.01 -1.88 8.03
CA LEU A 90 -3.84 -1.99 8.91
C LEU A 90 -3.97 -3.12 9.95
N GLY A 91 -5.20 -3.47 10.34
CA GLY A 91 -5.49 -4.65 11.17
C GLY A 91 -5.24 -4.41 12.67
N THR A 92 -4.67 -5.40 13.35
CA THR A 92 -4.52 -5.38 14.81
C THR A 92 -3.62 -4.22 15.27
N GLY A 93 -4.09 -3.50 16.30
CA GLY A 93 -3.38 -2.33 16.86
C GLY A 93 -3.46 -1.08 15.99
N ALA A 94 -4.16 -1.12 14.85
CA ALA A 94 -4.22 0.01 13.92
C ALA A 94 -4.88 1.25 14.52
N GLU A 95 -5.91 1.09 15.35
CA GLU A 95 -6.59 2.23 15.98
C GLU A 95 -5.63 3.09 16.79
N ALA A 96 -4.86 2.47 17.69
CA ALA A 96 -3.89 3.16 18.54
C ALA A 96 -2.78 3.81 17.72
N VAL A 97 -2.32 3.14 16.65
CA VAL A 97 -1.30 3.69 15.76
C VAL A 97 -1.85 4.88 14.98
N VAL A 98 -3.04 4.78 14.41
CA VAL A 98 -3.69 5.86 13.65
C VAL A 98 -3.94 7.06 14.56
N SER A 99 -4.51 6.86 15.75
CA SER A 99 -4.75 7.93 16.72
C SER A 99 -3.46 8.61 17.20
N LYS A 100 -2.39 7.84 17.42
CA LYS A 100 -1.08 8.42 17.76
C LYS A 100 -0.55 9.30 16.65
N VAL A 101 -0.64 8.83 15.40
CA VAL A 101 -0.17 9.60 14.23
C VAL A 101 -1.02 10.84 14.04
N GLU A 102 -2.34 10.76 14.19
CA GLU A 102 -3.24 11.92 14.14
C GLU A 102 -2.80 12.99 15.16
N GLN A 103 -2.52 12.59 16.40
CA GLN A 103 -2.06 13.50 17.45
C GLN A 103 -0.70 14.13 17.12
N GLU A 104 0.26 13.33 16.63
CA GLU A 104 1.58 13.84 16.23
C GLU A 104 1.47 14.84 15.07
N GLU A 105 0.67 14.57 14.05
CA GLU A 105 0.48 15.47 12.90
C GLU A 105 -0.29 16.74 13.29
N ALA A 106 -1.24 16.67 14.23
CA ALA A 106 -1.93 17.84 14.76
C ALA A 106 -1.01 18.76 15.57
N MET A 107 -0.04 18.19 16.30
CA MET A 107 0.97 18.96 17.04
C MET A 107 2.07 19.51 16.13
N ALA A 108 2.43 18.78 15.07
CA ALA A 108 3.46 19.18 14.12
C ALA A 108 2.95 20.20 13.09
N ALA A 109 1.64 20.29 12.89
CA ALA A 109 1.06 21.34 12.08
C ALA A 109 1.42 22.69 12.72
N PRO A 110 1.93 23.66 11.92
CA PRO A 110 2.22 24.98 12.45
C PRO A 110 0.94 25.49 13.08
N ASN A 111 0.96 25.62 14.40
CA ASN A 111 -0.06 26.35 15.14
C ASN A 111 -0.24 27.65 14.34
N PRO A 112 -1.45 28.03 13.89
CA PRO A 112 -1.66 29.38 13.43
C PRO A 112 -1.39 30.24 14.66
N THR A 113 -0.12 30.59 14.85
CA THR A 113 0.35 31.50 15.85
C THR A 113 -0.50 32.71 15.60
N PHE A 114 -1.46 32.93 16.51
CA PHE A 114 -2.08 34.22 16.66
C PHE A 114 -0.90 35.18 16.69
N ILE A 115 -0.72 35.91 15.61
CA ILE A 115 0.11 37.09 15.62
C ILE A 115 -0.63 37.98 16.60
N THR A 116 -0.27 37.88 17.88
CA THR A 116 -0.51 38.94 18.85
C THR A 116 0.27 40.11 18.30
N LEU A 117 -0.37 40.88 17.43
CA LEU A 117 0.06 42.23 17.11
C LEU A 117 0.18 42.94 18.47
N PRO A 118 1.37 43.37 18.90
CA PRO A 118 1.44 44.32 20.00
C PRO A 118 0.74 45.60 19.50
N GLY A 119 -0.08 46.19 20.38
CA GLY A 119 -0.92 47.34 20.10
C GLY A 119 -0.18 48.59 19.65
#